data_AF-A0A3D3YYM5-F1
#
_entry.id   AF-A0A3D3YYM5-F1
#
_cell.length_a   1.000
_cell.length_b   1.000
_cell.length_c   1.000
_cell.angle_alpha   90.00
_cell.angle_beta   90.00
_cell.angle_gamma   90.00
#
_symmetry.space_group_name_H-M   'P 1'
#
loop_
_entity.id
_entity.type
_entity.pdbx_description
1 polymer ?
#
loop_
_entity_poly.entity_id
_entity_poly.type
_entity_poly.pdbx_seq_one_letter_code
_entity_poly.pdbx_strand_id
1 'polypeptide(L)' 'MEREKMLGVALSQIERQYGKGAVMRLGEHPMGQGVAVIPSGSLALDIALGIGGLPRGRIVEVFGPESSGKTTLVYH' A
#
# COMPACT_ATOMS: atom_id res chain seq x y z
N MET A 1 -23.26 9.33 -15.27
CA MET A 1 -22.33 9.27 -16.41
C MET A 1 -21.36 10.44 -16.48
N GLU A 2 -21.80 11.70 -16.64
CA GLU A 2 -20.84 12.82 -16.77
C GLU A 2 -19.99 13.05 -15.50
N ARG A 3 -20.62 12.97 -14.32
CA ARG A 3 -19.94 13.07 -13.02
C ARG A 3 -18.84 12.02 -12.84
N GLU A 4 -19.08 10.77 -13.22
CA GLU A 4 -18.10 9.69 -13.10
C GLU A 4 -16.95 9.86 -14.09
N LYS A 5 -17.26 10.31 -15.31
CA LYS A 5 -16.24 10.63 -16.32
C LYS A 5 -15.33 11.76 -15.84
N MET A 6 -15.89 12.85 -15.33
CA MET A 6 -15.12 13.97 -14.77
C MET A 6 -14.29 13.55 -13.56
N LEU A 7 -14.85 12.70 -12.69
CA LEU A 7 -14.13 12.12 -11.55
C LEU A 7 -12.93 11.29 -12.02
N GLY A 8 -13.09 10.41 -13.02
CA GLY A 8 -12.00 9.60 -13.55
C GLY A 8 -10.87 10.44 -14.15
N VAL A 9 -11.21 11.53 -14.87
CA VAL A 9 -10.22 12.48 -15.41
C VAL A 9 -9.45 13.16 -14.28
N ALA A 10 -10.14 13.64 -13.24
CA ALA A 10 -9.49 14.30 -12.11
C ALA A 10 -8.54 13.35 -11.36
N LEU A 11 -8.96 12.11 -11.10
CA LEU A 11 -8.12 11.09 -10.47
C LEU A 11 -6.86 10.81 -11.30
N SER A 12 -7.01 10.67 -12.62
CA SER A 12 -5.88 10.45 -13.55
C SER A 12 -4.90 11.63 -13.58
N GLN A 13 -5.40 12.86 -13.47
CA GLN A 13 -4.55 14.06 -13.40
C GLN A 13 -3.72 14.09 -12.12
N ILE A 14 -4.31 13.73 -10.98
CA ILE A 14 -3.61 13.66 -9.69
C ILE A 14 -2.50 12.62 -9.75
N GLU A 15 -2.76 11.41 -10.23
CA GLU A 15 -1.73 10.37 -10.34
C GLU A 15 -0.58 10.78 -11.27
N ARG A 16 -0.87 11.47 -12.37
CA ARG A 16 0.18 11.95 -13.29
C ARG A 16 1.08 13.01 -12.65
N GLN A 17 0.51 13.90 -11.84
CA GLN A 17 1.25 14.99 -11.21
C GLN A 17 2.04 14.54 -9.98
N TYR A 18 1.47 13.66 -9.16
CA TYR A 18 2.02 13.31 -7.84
C TYR A 18 2.53 11.87 -7.76
N GLY A 19 2.39 11.09 -8.83
CA GLY A 19 2.81 9.70 -8.91
C GLY A 19 1.68 8.70 -8.67
N LYS A 20 1.94 7.45 -9.05
CA LYS A 20 1.00 6.34 -8.88
C LYS A 20 0.65 6.16 -7.40
N GLY A 21 -0.64 5.96 -7.11
CA GLY A 21 -1.12 5.79 -5.75
C GLY A 21 -1.21 7.08 -4.92
N ALA A 22 -1.02 8.26 -5.54
CA ALA A 22 -1.31 9.54 -4.88
C ALA A 22 -2.81 9.70 -4.55
N VAL A 23 -3.68 9.00 -5.27
CA VAL A 23 -5.10 8.88 -4.97
C VAL A 23 -5.59 7.49 -5.38
N MET A 24 -6.46 6.89 -4.60
CA MET A 24 -7.00 5.55 -4.83
C MET A 24 -8.36 5.39 -4.14
N ARG A 25 -9.19 4.46 -4.60
CA ARG A 25 -10.41 4.10 -3.89
C ARG A 25 -10.07 3.15 -2.74
N LEU A 26 -10.65 3.37 -1.57
CA LEU A 26 -10.49 2.44 -0.45
C LEU A 26 -11.08 1.07 -0.83
N GLY A 27 -10.29 0.00 -0.64
CA GLY A 27 -10.65 -1.37 -1.03
C GLY A 27 -10.31 -1.72 -2.47
N GLU A 28 -9.86 -0.77 -3.29
CA GLU A 28 -9.24 -1.07 -4.57
C GLU A 28 -7.83 -1.61 -4.28
N HIS A 29 -7.65 -2.91 -4.44
CA HIS A 29 -6.35 -3.53 -4.27
C HIS A 29 -5.52 -3.33 -5.54
N PRO A 30 -4.39 -2.60 -5.50
CA PRO A 30 -3.46 -2.49 -6.62
C PRO A 30 -2.62 -3.76 -6.75
N MET A 31 -3.25 -4.94 -6.62
CA MET A 31 -2.61 -6.24 -6.82
C MET A 31 -1.90 -6.22 -8.17
N GLY A 32 -0.58 -6.41 -8.15
CA GLY A 32 0.21 -6.59 -9.37
C GLY A 32 0.89 -5.35 -9.93
N GLN A 33 0.91 -4.20 -9.24
CA GLN A 33 1.81 -3.12 -9.65
C GLN A 33 3.25 -3.45 -9.25
N GLY A 34 3.92 -4.38 -9.95
CA GLY A 34 5.38 -4.66 -10.03
C GLY A 34 6.35 -4.20 -8.91
N VAL A 35 5.91 -4.02 -7.68
CA VAL A 35 6.71 -3.57 -6.55
C VAL A 35 7.35 -4.80 -5.96
N ALA A 36 8.67 -4.83 -5.98
CA ALA A 36 9.39 -5.90 -5.30
C ALA A 36 9.14 -5.78 -3.79
N VAL A 37 8.80 -6.90 -3.16
CA VAL A 37 8.44 -6.96 -1.74
C VAL A 37 9.41 -7.85 -0.95
N ILE A 38 9.37 -7.70 0.37
CA ILE A 38 9.97 -8.59 1.36
C ILE A 38 8.81 -9.15 2.19
N PRO A 39 8.62 -10.49 2.28
CA PRO A 39 7.58 -11.07 3.13
C PRO A 39 7.73 -10.59 4.58
N SER A 40 6.62 -10.33 5.27
CA SER A 40 6.65 -9.86 6.67
C SER A 40 6.84 -10.97 7.70
N GLY A 41 6.93 -12.22 7.26
CA GLY A 41 6.89 -13.40 8.13
C GLY A 41 5.49 -13.76 8.66
N SER A 42 4.46 -12.96 8.33
CA SER A 42 3.07 -13.20 8.68
C SER A 42 2.18 -13.20 7.44
N LEU A 43 1.63 -14.37 7.08
CA LEU A 43 0.75 -14.50 5.92
C LEU A 43 -0.47 -13.57 6.00
N ALA A 44 -1.05 -13.43 7.19
CA ALA A 44 -2.20 -12.55 7.40
C ALA A 44 -1.84 -11.08 7.12
N LEU A 45 -0.65 -10.65 7.53
CA LEU A 45 -0.18 -9.28 7.27
C LEU A 45 0.16 -9.07 5.80
N ASP A 46 0.82 -10.03 5.15
CA ASP A 46 1.15 -9.95 3.72
C ASP A 46 -0.10 -9.81 2.84
N ILE A 47 -1.18 -10.54 3.19
CA ILE A 47 -2.49 -10.41 2.55
C ILE A 47 -3.09 -9.03 2.82
N ALA A 48 -3.08 -8.57 4.08
CA ALA A 48 -3.66 -7.29 4.48
C ALA A 48 -2.96 -6.09 3.82
N LEU A 49 -1.64 -6.17 3.60
CA LEU A 49 -0.86 -5.16 2.87
C LEU A 49 -1.26 -5.06 1.39
N GLY A 50 -1.95 -6.07 0.84
CA GLY A 50 -2.49 -6.06 -0.53
C GLY A 50 -1.44 -6.20 -1.65
N ILE A 51 -0.16 -6.08 -1.31
CA ILE A 51 0.99 -6.26 -2.21
C ILE A 51 1.85 -7.49 -1.87
N GLY A 52 1.48 -8.24 -0.82
CA GLY A 52 2.15 -9.48 -0.44
C GLY A 52 3.40 -9.30 0.44
N GLY A 53 3.60 -8.12 1.04
CA GLY A 53 4.71 -7.88 1.97
C GLY A 53 5.13 -6.42 2.05
N LEU A 54 6.30 -6.19 2.66
CA LEU A 54 6.90 -4.86 2.81
C LEU A 54 7.55 -4.40 1.49
N PRO A 55 7.24 -3.19 0.99
CA PRO A 55 7.76 -2.72 -0.29
C PRO A 55 9.25 -2.35 -0.23
N ARG A 56 10.05 -2.89 -1.16
CA ARG A 56 11.48 -2.56 -1.28
C ARG A 56 11.68 -1.13 -1.74
N GLY A 57 12.72 -0.48 -1.21
CA GLY A 57 13.07 0.91 -1.57
C GLY A 57 12.09 1.95 -1.02
N ARG A 58 11.28 1.58 -0.02
CA ARG A 58 10.32 2.47 0.65
C ARG A 58 10.56 2.44 2.15
N ILE A 59 10.22 3.55 2.80
CA ILE A 59 10.22 3.65 4.26
C ILE A 59 8.88 3.09 4.76
N VAL A 60 8.95 2.24 5.78
CA VAL A 60 7.79 1.67 6.47
C VAL A 60 7.88 2.04 7.94
N GLU A 61 6.78 2.49 8.51
CA GLU A 61 6.65 2.77 9.94
C GLU A 61 5.86 1.65 10.62
N VAL A 62 6.41 1.12 11.71
CA VAL A 62 5.74 0.14 12.58
C VAL A 62 5.64 0.74 13.99
N PHE A 63 4.41 1.05 14.41
CA PHE A 63 4.15 1.71 15.70
C PHE A 63 3.13 0.94 16.54
N GLY A 64 3.09 1.25 17.84
CA GLY A 64 2.22 0.58 18.81
C GLY A 64 2.77 0.59 20.23
N PRO A 65 1.97 0.16 21.23
CA PRO A 65 2.35 0.13 22.64
C PRO A 65 3.63 -0.65 22.93
N GLU A 66 4.27 -0.40 24.06
CA GLU A 66 5.38 -1.24 24.53
C GLU A 66 4.95 -2.72 24.59
N SER A 67 5.86 -3.63 24.26
CA SER A 67 5.60 -5.07 24.21
C SER A 67 4.56 -5.55 23.17
N SER A 68 4.10 -4.70 22.24
CA SER A 68 3.13 -5.06 21.20
C SER A 68 3.68 -5.92 20.05
N GLY A 69 4.95 -6.33 20.10
CA GLY A 69 5.59 -7.14 19.05
C GLY A 69 6.22 -6.38 17.88
N LYS A 70 6.40 -5.05 17.96
CA LYS A 70 7.07 -4.25 16.90
C LYS A 70 8.44 -4.80 16.53
N THR A 71 9.30 -5.01 17.52
CA THR A 71 10.66 -5.55 17.35
C THR A 71 10.62 -6.98 16.82
N THR A 72 9.65 -7.77 17.27
CA THR A 72 9.44 -9.14 16.78
C THR A 72 9.15 -9.15 15.28
N LEU A 73 8.24 -8.28 14.82
CA LEU A 73 7.90 -8.16 13.40
C LEU A 73 9.12 -7.77 12.55
N VAL A 74 9.99 -6.90 13.04
CA VAL A 74 11.17 -6.43 12.29
C VAL A 74 12.24 -7.53 12.12
N TYR A 75 12.29 -8.51 13.03
CA TYR A 75 13.26 -9.61 12.96
C TYR A 75 12.79 -10.86 12.20
N HIS A 76 11.52 -10.92 11.79
CA HIS A 76 10.98 -12.01 10.96
C HIS A 76 11.08 -11.64 9.47
#